data_AF-U5KD23-F1
#
_entry.id   AF-U5KD23-F1
#
_cell.length_a   1.000
_cell.length_b   1.000
_cell.length_c   1.000
_cell.angle_alpha   90.00
_cell.angle_beta   90.00
_cell.angle_gamma   90.00
#
_symmetry.space_group_name_H-M   'P 1'
#
loop_
_entity.id
_entity.type
_entity.pdbx_description
1 polymer ?
#
loop_
_entity_poly.entity_id
_entity_poly.type
_entity_poly.pdbx_seq_one_letter_code
_entity_poly.pdbx_strand_id
1 'polypeptide(L)'
;YKESFHPFIMKCAEEYGITEEQFEEAKEKHSAEGIDPCFMSCFMKESGFFDSAGKFDADKTKEFVDAHLTSERAITFMEAVGSECAKVNDEEVTDGDKGCDRAKLMWGCIQDLKEKMEGSE
;
A
#
# COMPACT_ATOMS: atom_id res chain seq x y z
N TYR A 1 -6.00 8.37 11.20
CA TYR A 1 -5.29 8.19 9.91
C TYR A 1 -6.24 7.99 8.73
N LYS A 2 -7.37 7.27 8.85
CA LYS A 2 -8.31 7.06 7.73
C LYS A 2 -8.80 8.36 7.06
N GLU A 3 -9.16 9.38 7.83
CA GLU A 3 -9.54 10.71 7.30
C GLU A 3 -8.38 11.43 6.61
N SER A 4 -7.14 11.22 7.10
CA SER A 4 -5.92 11.84 6.56
C SER A 4 -5.57 11.32 5.16
N PHE A 5 -6.00 10.10 4.83
CA PHE A 5 -5.76 9.47 3.53
C PHE A 5 -6.87 9.73 2.51
N HIS A 6 -8.06 10.12 2.95
CA HIS A 6 -9.19 10.43 2.09
C HIS A 6 -8.85 11.38 0.91
N PRO A 7 -8.17 12.54 1.12
CA PRO A 7 -7.85 13.42 0.00
C PRO A 7 -6.92 12.77 -1.05
N PHE A 8 -5.98 11.94 -0.63
CA PHE A 8 -5.07 11.23 -1.55
C PHE A 8 -5.80 10.15 -2.34
N ILE A 9 -6.68 9.40 -1.67
CA ILE A 9 -7.53 8.39 -2.31
C ILE A 9 -8.41 9.04 -3.37
N MET A 10 -9.09 10.14 -3.06
CA MET A 10 -9.99 10.81 -4.02
C MET A 10 -9.23 11.35 -5.24
N LYS A 11 -8.06 11.97 -5.02
CA LYS A 11 -7.20 12.46 -6.11
C LYS A 11 -6.79 11.33 -7.06
N CYS A 12 -6.32 10.22 -6.51
CA CYS A 12 -5.91 9.07 -7.32
C CYS A 12 -7.11 8.37 -7.98
N ALA A 13 -8.26 8.31 -7.30
CA ALA A 13 -9.47 7.72 -7.86
C ALA A 13 -9.94 8.49 -9.10
N GLU A 14 -9.88 9.82 -9.07
CA GLU A 14 -10.16 10.68 -10.23
C GLU A 14 -9.16 10.42 -11.38
N GLU A 15 -7.85 10.35 -11.08
CA GLU A 15 -6.80 10.14 -12.09
C GLU A 15 -6.93 8.79 -12.81
N TYR A 16 -7.29 7.73 -12.10
CA TYR A 16 -7.36 6.35 -12.63
C TYR A 16 -8.80 5.88 -12.91
N GLY A 17 -9.79 6.76 -12.75
CA GLY A 17 -11.20 6.44 -13.01
C GLY A 17 -11.78 5.36 -12.09
N ILE A 18 -11.29 5.26 -10.86
CA ILE A 18 -11.82 4.36 -9.84
C ILE A 18 -13.09 4.99 -9.25
N THR A 19 -14.20 4.26 -9.29
CA THR A 19 -15.44 4.72 -8.65
C THR A 19 -15.42 4.43 -7.15
N GLU A 20 -16.21 5.19 -6.39
CA GLU A 20 -16.40 4.92 -4.96
C GLU A 20 -16.93 3.50 -4.72
N GLU A 21 -17.82 3.01 -5.59
CA GLU A 21 -18.35 1.63 -5.53
C GLU A 21 -17.25 0.58 -5.71
N GLN A 22 -16.34 0.75 -6.69
CA GLN A 22 -15.20 -0.16 -6.87
C GLN A 22 -14.29 -0.18 -5.64
N PHE A 23 -14.06 0.98 -5.04
CA PHE A 23 -13.22 1.09 -3.86
C PHE A 23 -13.86 0.45 -2.62
N GLU A 24 -15.16 0.65 -2.41
CA GLU A 24 -15.89 0.02 -1.31
C GLU A 24 -16.00 -1.51 -1.51
N GLU A 25 -16.26 -2.00 -2.72
CA GLU A 25 -16.21 -3.45 -3.02
C GLU A 25 -14.83 -4.05 -2.72
N ALA A 26 -13.75 -3.36 -3.14
CA ALA A 26 -12.38 -3.81 -2.89
C ALA A 26 -12.08 -3.89 -1.38
N LYS A 27 -12.53 -2.90 -0.61
CA LYS A 27 -12.45 -2.91 0.86
C LYS A 27 -13.25 -4.06 1.46
N GLU A 28 -14.51 -4.26 1.08
CA GLU A 28 -15.35 -5.31 1.65
C GLU A 28 -14.78 -6.72 1.36
N LYS A 29 -14.24 -6.92 0.16
CA LYS A 29 -13.65 -8.19 -0.25
C LYS A 29 -12.22 -8.39 0.28
N HIS A 30 -11.63 -7.39 0.92
CA HIS A 30 -10.19 -7.34 1.25
C HIS A 30 -9.32 -7.70 0.02
N SER A 31 -9.77 -7.31 -1.18
CA SER A 31 -9.19 -7.72 -2.46
C SER A 31 -8.94 -6.49 -3.32
N ALA A 32 -7.78 -6.44 -3.96
CA ALA A 32 -7.48 -5.44 -4.99
C ALA A 32 -7.86 -5.92 -6.40
N GLU A 33 -8.59 -7.04 -6.52
CA GLU A 33 -9.10 -7.51 -7.82
C GLU A 33 -9.97 -6.44 -8.47
N GLY A 34 -9.61 -6.07 -9.71
CA GLY A 34 -10.31 -5.03 -10.47
C GLY A 34 -9.90 -3.60 -10.12
N ILE A 35 -8.99 -3.38 -9.16
CA ILE A 35 -8.37 -2.08 -8.91
C ILE A 35 -7.06 -1.98 -9.72
N ASP A 36 -6.91 -0.87 -10.44
CA ASP A 36 -5.68 -0.60 -11.20
C ASP A 36 -4.48 -0.48 -10.24
N PRO A 37 -3.38 -1.25 -10.42
CA PRO A 37 -2.19 -1.12 -9.59
C PRO A 37 -1.58 0.29 -9.59
N CYS A 38 -1.78 1.06 -10.65
CA CYS A 38 -1.35 2.45 -10.72
C CYS A 38 -2.13 3.38 -9.77
N PHE A 39 -3.40 3.09 -9.50
CA PHE A 39 -4.15 3.78 -8.45
C PHE A 39 -3.47 3.57 -7.08
N MET A 40 -3.05 2.34 -6.78
CA MET A 40 -2.37 2.03 -5.52
C MET A 40 -1.00 2.72 -5.45
N SER A 41 -0.24 2.72 -6.55
CA SER A 41 1.03 3.46 -6.62
C SER A 41 0.84 4.96 -6.39
N CYS A 42 -0.16 5.58 -7.03
CA CYS A 42 -0.51 6.98 -6.81
C CYS A 42 -0.82 7.24 -5.34
N PHE A 43 -1.68 6.43 -4.72
CA PHE A 43 -2.02 6.58 -3.32
C PHE A 43 -0.79 6.45 -2.41
N MET A 44 0.07 5.47 -2.65
CA MET A 44 1.29 5.26 -1.87
C MET A 44 2.26 6.43 -2.01
N LYS A 45 2.36 7.06 -3.19
CA LYS A 45 3.18 8.26 -3.40
C LYS A 45 2.63 9.48 -2.68
N GLU A 46 1.33 9.74 -2.83
CA GLU A 46 0.67 10.88 -2.19
C GLU A 46 0.68 10.78 -0.66
N SER A 47 0.64 9.57 -0.12
CA SER A 47 0.80 9.31 1.31
C SER A 47 2.26 9.28 1.79
N GLY A 48 3.24 9.33 0.87
CA GLY A 48 4.67 9.32 1.18
C GLY A 48 5.25 7.94 1.51
N PHE A 49 4.50 6.86 1.30
CA PHE A 49 5.01 5.49 1.44
C PHE A 49 5.81 5.05 0.23
N PHE A 50 5.53 5.60 -0.94
CA PHE A 50 6.37 5.46 -2.13
C PHE A 50 7.04 6.81 -2.41
N ASP A 51 8.30 6.77 -2.83
CA ASP A 51 9.03 7.95 -3.29
C ASP A 51 8.64 8.34 -4.73
N SER A 52 9.25 9.41 -5.24
CA SER A 52 9.00 9.86 -6.62
C SER A 52 9.43 8.87 -7.70
N ALA A 53 10.33 7.93 -7.38
CA ALA A 53 10.74 6.84 -8.27
C ALA A 53 9.81 5.62 -8.15
N GLY A 54 8.72 5.72 -7.38
CA GLY A 54 7.78 4.63 -7.15
C GLY A 54 8.40 3.46 -6.39
N LYS A 55 9.38 3.74 -5.53
CA LYS A 55 9.99 2.79 -4.60
C LYS A 55 9.41 2.96 -3.22
N PHE A 56 9.26 1.87 -2.50
CA PHE A 56 8.82 1.87 -1.11
C PHE A 56 9.84 2.56 -0.21
N ASP A 57 9.36 3.51 0.59
CA ASP A 57 10.10 4.29 1.58
C ASP A 57 9.81 3.75 2.99
N ALA A 58 10.62 2.80 3.42
CA ALA A 58 10.48 2.15 4.72
C ALA A 58 10.64 3.14 5.90
N ASP A 59 11.47 4.17 5.73
CA ASP A 59 11.71 5.17 6.77
C ASP A 59 10.46 6.05 6.95
N LYS A 60 9.86 6.53 5.86
CA LYS A 60 8.59 7.28 5.92
C LYS A 60 7.44 6.44 6.44
N THR A 61 7.36 5.16 6.05
CA THR A 61 6.37 4.25 6.62
C THR A 61 6.59 4.08 8.13
N LYS A 62 7.83 3.94 8.59
CA LYS A 62 8.13 3.85 10.03
C LYS A 62 7.75 5.13 10.78
N GLU A 63 8.07 6.31 10.24
CA GLU A 63 7.67 7.59 10.82
C GLU A 63 6.14 7.67 10.99
N PHE A 64 5.38 7.21 9.98
CA PHE A 64 3.91 7.14 10.07
C PHE A 64 3.44 6.18 11.17
N VAL A 65 4.04 4.99 11.26
CA VAL A 65 3.70 4.00 12.29
C VAL A 65 3.90 4.59 13.68
N ASP A 66 5.08 5.15 13.93
CA ASP A 66 5.45 5.72 15.23
C ASP A 66 4.56 6.93 15.60
N ALA A 67 4.08 7.69 14.61
CA ALA A 67 3.25 8.87 14.84
C ALA A 67 1.74 8.60 14.97
N HIS A 68 1.23 7.53 14.34
CA HIS A 68 -0.21 7.36 14.13
C HIS A 68 -0.80 6.03 14.61
N LEU A 69 0.01 5.00 14.83
CA LEU A 69 -0.47 3.69 15.27
C LEU A 69 -0.24 3.49 16.76
N THR A 70 -1.25 2.94 17.44
CA THR A 70 -1.20 2.62 18.88
C THR A 70 -1.51 1.16 19.18
N SER A 71 -2.00 0.41 18.19
CA SER A 71 -2.26 -1.02 18.34
C SER A 71 -0.97 -1.79 18.11
N GLU A 72 -0.54 -2.56 19.12
CA GLU A 72 0.66 -3.43 19.01
C GLU A 72 0.58 -4.35 17.80
N ARG A 73 -0.58 -4.99 17.56
CA ARG A 73 -0.81 -5.83 16.38
C ARG A 73 -0.57 -5.06 15.08
N ALA A 74 -1.08 -3.83 14.97
CA ALA A 74 -0.91 -3.01 13.78
C ALA A 74 0.54 -2.54 13.60
N ILE A 75 1.23 -2.19 14.70
CA ILE A 75 2.64 -1.80 14.71
C ILE A 75 3.49 -2.98 14.22
N THR A 76 3.35 -4.15 14.84
CA THR A 76 4.10 -5.37 14.44
C THR A 76 3.84 -5.75 12.98
N PHE A 77 2.59 -5.65 12.51
CA PHE A 77 2.27 -5.89 11.11
C PHE A 77 3.00 -4.92 10.18
N MET A 78 2.98 -3.62 10.48
CA MET A 78 3.64 -2.61 9.63
C MET A 78 5.16 -2.70 9.70
N GLU A 79 5.75 -3.10 10.83
CA GLU A 79 7.18 -3.40 10.93
C GLU A 79 7.57 -4.62 10.08
N ALA A 80 6.72 -5.66 10.05
CA ALA A 80 6.89 -6.81 9.16
C ALA A 80 6.79 -6.39 7.68
N VAL A 81 5.83 -5.55 7.31
CA VAL A 81 5.73 -4.97 5.96
C VAL A 81 7.01 -4.21 5.62
N GLY A 82 7.47 -3.34 6.52
CA GLY A 82 8.67 -2.53 6.33
C GLY A 82 9.94 -3.35 6.11
N SER A 83 10.06 -4.50 6.76
CA SER A 83 11.25 -5.36 6.69
C SER A 83 11.18 -6.44 5.62
N GLU A 84 10.04 -7.11 5.44
CA GLU A 84 9.89 -8.22 4.50
C GLU A 84 9.47 -7.77 3.09
N CYS A 85 8.68 -6.70 2.98
CA CYS A 85 8.17 -6.24 1.69
C CYS A 85 9.04 -5.17 1.04
N ALA A 86 10.04 -4.61 1.73
CA ALA A 86 10.98 -3.67 1.11
C ALA A 86 11.74 -4.26 -0.09
N LYS A 87 11.89 -5.59 -0.16
CA LYS A 87 12.50 -6.31 -1.29
C LYS A 87 11.85 -6.04 -2.64
N VAL A 88 10.59 -5.57 -2.70
CA VAL A 88 9.95 -5.21 -3.97
C VAL A 88 10.67 -4.07 -4.70
N ASN A 89 11.50 -3.31 -3.99
CA ASN A 89 12.35 -2.27 -4.59
C ASN A 89 13.45 -2.84 -5.50
N ASP A 90 13.84 -4.10 -5.29
CA ASP A 90 14.87 -4.78 -6.06
C ASP A 90 14.29 -5.60 -7.23
N GLU A 91 12.96 -5.71 -7.32
CA GLU A 91 12.28 -6.42 -8.39
C GLU A 91 12.28 -5.62 -9.70
N GLU A 92 12.37 -6.33 -10.82
CA GLU A 92 12.24 -5.74 -12.14
C GLU A 92 10.79 -5.30 -12.40
N VAL A 93 10.62 -4.07 -12.86
CA VAL A 93 9.31 -3.51 -13.24
C VAL A 93 9.34 -3.03 -14.67
N THR A 94 8.17 -3.02 -15.31
CA THR A 94 8.01 -2.61 -16.71
C THR A 94 7.62 -1.15 -16.86
N ASP A 95 7.16 -0.51 -15.78
CA ASP A 95 6.59 0.83 -15.77
C ASP A 95 7.48 1.87 -15.06
N GLY A 96 8.68 1.47 -14.64
CA GLY A 96 9.73 2.33 -14.10
C GLY A 96 9.29 3.14 -12.90
N ASP A 97 9.36 4.46 -13.04
CA ASP A 97 9.02 5.39 -11.96
C ASP A 97 7.52 5.49 -11.71
N LYS A 98 6.65 4.96 -12.59
CA LYS A 98 5.21 4.91 -12.33
C LYS A 98 4.91 4.05 -11.12
N GLY A 99 5.64 2.94 -10.92
CA GLY A 99 5.61 2.12 -9.71
C GLY A 99 4.35 1.28 -9.53
N CYS A 100 3.50 1.16 -10.54
CA CYS A 100 2.30 0.32 -10.56
C CYS A 100 2.64 -1.16 -10.38
N ASP A 101 3.65 -1.67 -11.10
CA ASP A 101 4.11 -3.05 -10.94
C ASP A 101 4.63 -3.29 -9.52
N ARG A 102 5.39 -2.34 -8.99
CA ARG A 102 5.89 -2.35 -7.61
C ARG A 102 4.76 -2.29 -6.58
N ALA A 103 3.72 -1.51 -6.82
CA ALA A 103 2.53 -1.45 -5.96
C ALA A 103 1.78 -2.79 -5.95
N LYS A 104 1.69 -3.47 -7.10
CA LYS A 104 1.13 -4.83 -7.20
C LYS A 104 1.96 -5.84 -6.40
N LEU A 105 3.29 -5.81 -6.52
CA LEU A 105 4.20 -6.66 -5.76
C LEU A 105 4.09 -6.40 -4.25
N MET A 106 4.03 -5.13 -3.86
CA MET A 106 3.84 -4.71 -2.47
C MET A 106 2.53 -5.25 -1.91
N TRP A 107 1.42 -5.11 -2.65
CA TRP A 107 0.12 -5.63 -2.23
C TRP A 107 0.14 -7.15 -2.03
N GLY A 108 0.73 -7.90 -2.96
CA GLY A 108 0.90 -9.35 -2.81
C GLY A 108 1.69 -9.72 -1.56
N CYS A 109 2.80 -9.02 -1.30
CA CYS A 109 3.60 -9.24 -0.10
C CYS A 109 2.82 -8.94 1.20
N ILE A 110 2.02 -7.87 1.23
CA ILE A 110 1.17 -7.52 2.37
C ILE A 110 0.12 -8.60 2.62
N GLN A 111 -0.51 -9.14 1.57
CA GLN A 111 -1.47 -10.24 1.69
C GLN A 111 -0.80 -11.51 2.22
N ASP A 112 0.36 -11.90 1.68
CA ASP A 112 1.13 -13.05 2.16
C ASP A 112 1.50 -12.91 3.64
N LEU A 113 1.93 -11.72 4.08
CA LEU A 113 2.24 -11.44 5.49
C LEU A 113 1.00 -11.56 6.37
N LYS A 114 -0.13 -11.01 5.92
CA LYS A 114 -1.39 -11.08 6.66
C LYS A 114 -1.81 -12.53 6.85
N GLU A 115 -1.78 -13.34 5.80
CA GLU A 115 -2.10 -14.76 5.85
C GLU A 115 -1.15 -15.54 6.77
N LYS A 116 0.16 -15.26 6.74
CA LYS A 116 1.13 -15.87 7.66
C LYS A 116 0.86 -15.54 9.12
N MET A 117 0.47 -14.29 9.41
CA MET A 117 0.20 -13.84 10.78
C MET A 117 -1.17 -14.35 11.29
N GLU A 118 -2.20 -14.39 10.44
CA GLU A 118 -3.52 -14.94 10.79
C GLU A 118 -3.53 -16.47 10.83
N GLY A 119 -2.71 -17.14 10.02
CA GLY A 119 -2.53 -18.60 10.01
C GLY A 119 -1.55 -19.13 11.07
N SER A 120 -1.04 -18.25 11.94
CA SER A 120 -0.15 -18.63 13.06
C SER A 120 -0.88 -18.85 14.39
N GLU A 121 -2.23 -18.87 14.36
CA GLU A 121 -3.11 -19.30 15.47
C GLU A 121 -3.46 -20.80 15.41
#